data_AF-A0A960H366-F1
#
_entry.id   AF-A0A960H366-F1
#
_cell.length_a   1.000
_cell.length_b   1.000
_cell.length_c   1.000
_cell.angle_alpha   90.00
_cell.angle_beta   90.00
_cell.angle_gamma   90.00
#
_symmetry.space_group_name_H-M   'P 1'
#
loop_
_entity.id
_entity.type
_entity.pdbx_description
1 polymer ?
#
loop_
_entity_poly.entity_id
_entity_poly.type
_entity_poly.pdbx_seq_one_letter_code
_entity_poly.pdbx_strand_id
1 'polypeptide(L)'
;MVLQRDDHRGQTVLTFGRDDVAYLTGDAGTAALREVAGYPLTEASRLADVAAIRIRFGERTTALVETTLLRRRAAVKLAGLGDLSGWLFTDEALQQATAAPVAQHRARRLA
;
A
#
# COMPACT_ATOMS: atom_id res chain seq x y z
N MET A 1 -7.10 -34.49 11.83
CA MET A 1 -8.17 -33.64 11.28
C MET A 1 -7.54 -32.29 10.96
N VAL A 2 -7.01 -32.13 9.74
CA VAL A 2 -6.32 -30.92 9.29
C VAL A 2 -7.32 -30.12 8.48
N LEU A 3 -7.73 -28.96 9.01
CA LEU A 3 -8.57 -28.01 8.29
C LEU A 3 -7.69 -27.28 7.27
N GLN A 4 -7.60 -27.86 6.08
CA GLN A 4 -7.07 -27.17 4.89
C GLN A 4 -8.08 -26.07 4.52
N ARG A 5 -7.76 -24.82 4.86
CA ARG A 5 -8.53 -23.66 4.40
C ARG A 5 -8.06 -23.34 2.98
N ASP A 6 -8.74 -23.90 2.00
CA ASP A 6 -8.70 -23.43 0.61
C ASP A 6 -9.39 -22.05 0.55
N ASP A 7 -8.64 -21.00 0.89
CA ASP A 7 -8.95 -19.63 0.49
C ASP A 7 -8.01 -19.22 -0.67
N HIS A 8 -7.98 -20.05 -1.72
CA HIS A 8 -7.42 -19.68 -3.03
C HIS A 8 -8.43 -18.87 -3.83
N ARG A 9 -8.93 -17.76 -3.25
CA ARG A 9 -9.75 -16.80 -3.99
C ARG A 9 -8.86 -16.02 -4.96
N GLY A 10 -8.82 -16.50 -6.20
CA GLY A 10 -8.67 -15.69 -7.41
C GLY A 10 -7.66 -14.54 -7.35
N GLN A 11 -6.41 -14.82 -6.99
CA GLN A 11 -5.33 -13.88 -7.23
C GLN A 11 -5.12 -13.78 -8.74
N THR A 12 -5.85 -12.86 -9.36
CA THR A 12 -5.30 -12.18 -10.53
C THR A 12 -4.03 -11.53 -10.00
N VAL A 13 -2.87 -12.15 -10.26
CA VAL A 13 -1.58 -11.59 -9.88
C VAL A 13 -1.42 -10.33 -10.73
N LEU A 14 -1.89 -9.21 -10.19
CA LEU A 14 -1.65 -7.89 -10.73
C LEU A 14 -0.13 -7.72 -10.69
N THR A 15 0.47 -7.66 -11.87
CA THR A 15 1.92 -7.58 -12.00
C THR A 15 2.34 -6.16 -11.66
N PHE A 16 2.76 -5.94 -10.41
CA PHE A 16 3.43 -4.71 -10.00
C PHE A 16 4.86 -4.72 -10.58
N GLY A 17 5.08 -3.91 -11.60
CA GLY A 17 6.30 -3.94 -12.41
C GLY A 17 7.22 -2.74 -12.22
N ARG A 18 8.34 -2.76 -12.95
CA ARG A 18 9.30 -1.65 -12.98
C ARG A 18 8.66 -0.35 -13.49
N ASP A 19 7.73 -0.44 -14.43
CA ASP A 19 7.01 0.71 -14.96
C ASP A 19 6.09 1.35 -13.92
N ASP A 20 5.49 0.54 -13.03
CA ASP A 20 4.71 1.08 -11.92
C ASP A 20 5.61 1.77 -10.91
N VAL A 21 6.78 1.20 -10.59
CA VAL A 21 7.77 1.86 -9.72
C VAL A 21 8.21 3.18 -10.33
N ALA A 22 8.57 3.21 -11.62
CA ALA A 22 8.99 4.43 -12.31
C ALA A 22 7.89 5.49 -12.31
N TYR A 23 6.63 5.09 -12.54
CA TYR A 23 5.50 6.00 -12.47
C TYR A 23 5.26 6.54 -11.05
N LEU A 24 5.17 5.65 -10.05
CA LEU A 24 4.83 5.99 -8.66
C LEU A 24 5.91 6.83 -7.96
N THR A 25 7.15 6.75 -8.43
CA THR A 25 8.28 7.55 -7.93
C THR A 25 8.49 8.86 -8.71
N GLY A 26 7.83 9.03 -9.86
CA GLY A 26 7.86 10.27 -10.63
C GLY A 26 6.86 11.32 -10.12
N ASP A 27 6.97 12.54 -10.64
CA ASP A 27 6.11 13.67 -10.23
C ASP A 27 4.63 13.39 -10.52
N ALA A 28 4.32 12.81 -11.68
CA ALA A 28 2.96 12.48 -12.07
C ALA A 28 2.33 11.43 -11.15
N GLY A 29 3.07 10.38 -10.79
CA GLY A 29 2.59 9.36 -9.85
C GLY A 29 2.47 9.89 -8.43
N THR A 30 3.41 10.73 -7.99
CA THR A 30 3.32 11.41 -6.69
C THR A 30 2.09 12.31 -6.59
N ALA A 31 1.79 13.05 -7.65
CA ALA A 31 0.56 13.86 -7.73
C ALA A 31 -0.70 12.98 -7.71
N ALA A 32 -0.71 11.90 -8.49
CA ALA A 32 -1.83 10.96 -8.52
C ALA A 32 -2.05 10.26 -7.17
N LEU A 33 -0.99 9.86 -6.46
CA LEU A 33 -1.08 9.25 -5.13
C LEU A 33 -1.64 10.22 -4.09
N ARG A 34 -1.27 11.51 -4.17
CA ARG A 34 -1.84 12.54 -3.30
C ARG A 34 -3.35 12.68 -3.52
N GLU A 35 -3.78 12.61 -4.77
CA GLU A 35 -5.19 12.67 -5.10
C GLU A 35 -5.95 11.42 -4.66
N VAL A 36 -5.44 10.23 -4.98
CA VAL A 36 -6.06 8.96 -4.59
C VAL A 36 -6.12 8.80 -3.07
N ALA A 37 -5.15 9.35 -2.33
CA ALA A 37 -5.18 9.38 -0.87
C ALA A 37 -6.40 10.13 -0.30
N GLY A 38 -7.04 11.02 -1.07
CA GLY A 38 -8.26 11.73 -0.70
C GLY A 38 -9.54 10.89 -0.76
N TYR A 39 -9.53 9.72 -1.42
CA TYR A 39 -10.68 8.83 -1.47
C TYR A 39 -10.82 8.05 -0.16
N PRO A 40 -12.03 7.87 0.40
CA PRO A 40 -12.22 7.15 1.65
C PRO A 40 -11.66 5.72 1.57
N LEU A 41 -11.91 5.01 0.46
CA LEU A 41 -11.43 3.67 0.22
C LEU A 41 -11.78 2.74 1.39
N THR A 42 -13.02 2.87 1.87
CA THR A 42 -13.61 2.02 2.92
C THR A 42 -14.33 0.84 2.29
N GLU A 43 -14.74 -0.15 3.08
CA GLU A 43 -15.54 -1.26 2.56
C GLU A 43 -16.85 -0.78 1.92
N ALA A 44 -17.53 0.19 2.56
CA ALA A 44 -18.80 0.75 2.08
C ALA A 44 -18.66 1.54 0.76
N SER A 45 -17.51 2.19 0.52
CA SER A 45 -17.27 3.05 -0.64
C SER A 45 -16.36 2.44 -1.71
N ARG A 46 -15.75 1.27 -1.45
CA ARG A 46 -14.67 0.68 -2.27
C ARG A 46 -15.00 0.67 -3.76
N LEU A 47 -16.16 0.17 -4.12
CA LEU A 47 -16.55 0.00 -5.52
C LEU A 47 -16.69 1.36 -6.23
N ALA A 48 -17.36 2.32 -5.59
CA ALA A 48 -17.57 3.66 -6.13
C ALA A 48 -16.24 4.42 -6.25
N ASP A 49 -15.40 4.34 -5.21
CA ASP A 49 -14.08 4.98 -5.20
C ASP A 49 -13.18 4.42 -6.30
N VAL A 50 -13.09 3.09 -6.43
CA VAL A 50 -12.28 2.44 -7.47
C VAL A 50 -12.81 2.77 -8.87
N ALA A 51 -14.13 2.83 -9.07
CA ALA A 51 -14.70 3.24 -10.34
C ALA A 51 -14.33 4.69 -10.71
N ALA A 52 -14.41 5.61 -9.76
CA ALA A 52 -14.03 7.01 -9.96
C ALA A 52 -12.52 7.16 -10.27
N ILE A 53 -11.67 6.44 -9.54
CA ILE A 53 -10.23 6.40 -9.79
C ILE A 53 -9.95 5.81 -11.19
N ARG A 54 -10.68 4.77 -11.59
CA ARG A 54 -10.51 4.14 -12.90
C ARG A 54 -10.86 5.03 -14.07
N ILE A 55 -11.92 5.83 -13.95
CA ILE A 55 -12.28 6.83 -14.94
C ILE A 55 -11.12 7.81 -15.18
N ARG A 56 -10.39 8.16 -14.11
CA ARG A 56 -9.32 9.16 -14.18
C ARG A 56 -7.95 8.60 -14.56
N PHE A 57 -7.57 7.44 -14.02
CA PHE A 57 -6.21 6.92 -14.09
C PHE A 57 -6.07 5.64 -14.92
N GLY A 58 -7.18 5.09 -15.44
CA GLY A 58 -7.17 3.94 -16.34
C GLY A 58 -6.42 2.74 -15.77
N GLU A 59 -5.45 2.23 -16.51
CA GLU A 59 -4.63 1.06 -16.13
C GLU A 59 -3.80 1.28 -14.85
N ARG A 60 -3.53 2.53 -14.45
CA ARG A 60 -2.75 2.83 -13.23
C ARG A 60 -3.56 2.74 -11.94
N THR A 61 -4.88 2.54 -12.04
CA THR A 61 -5.81 2.49 -10.90
C THR A 61 -5.35 1.51 -9.83
N THR A 62 -5.03 0.28 -10.24
CA THR A 62 -4.60 -0.75 -9.31
C THR A 62 -3.35 -0.33 -8.53
N ALA A 63 -2.29 0.10 -9.23
CA ALA A 63 -1.04 0.50 -8.60
C ALA A 63 -1.24 1.65 -7.61
N LEU A 64 -2.09 2.63 -7.95
CA LEU A 64 -2.39 3.77 -7.08
C LEU A 64 -3.20 3.37 -5.84
N VAL A 65 -4.24 2.55 -6.00
CA VAL A 65 -5.10 2.10 -4.90
C VAL A 65 -4.32 1.23 -3.93
N GLU A 66 -3.61 0.22 -4.44
CA GLU A 66 -2.80 -0.68 -3.61
C GLU A 66 -1.72 0.07 -2.84
N THR A 67 -0.98 0.94 -3.52
CA THR A 67 0.06 1.77 -2.87
C THR A 67 -0.55 2.68 -1.78
N THR A 68 -1.71 3.26 -2.03
CA THR A 68 -2.42 4.11 -1.05
C THR A 68 -2.81 3.30 0.18
N LEU A 69 -3.40 2.12 0.00
CA LEU A 69 -3.82 1.26 1.10
C LEU A 69 -2.62 0.74 1.92
N LEU A 70 -1.52 0.37 1.25
CA LEU A 70 -0.28 -0.04 1.89
C LEU A 70 0.34 1.10 2.70
N ARG A 71 0.39 2.32 2.15
CA ARG A 71 0.89 3.49 2.87
C ARG A 71 0.05 3.83 4.11
N ARG A 72 -1.28 3.67 4.05
CA ARG A 72 -2.15 3.84 5.22
C ARG A 72 -1.84 2.82 6.31
N ARG A 73 -1.68 1.55 5.95
CA ARG A 73 -1.27 0.50 6.90
C ARG A 73 0.12 0.74 7.47
N ALA A 74 1.06 1.19 6.64
CA ALA A 74 2.41 1.53 7.06
C ALA A 74 2.43 2.72 8.04
N ALA A 75 1.64 3.76 7.79
CA ALA A 75 1.54 4.92 8.69
C ALA A 75 1.10 4.52 10.12
N VAL A 76 0.27 3.48 10.25
CA VAL A 76 -0.11 2.90 11.54
C VAL A 76 1.00 2.02 12.12
N LYS A 77 1.48 1.03 11.34
CA LYS A 77 2.45 0.02 11.81
C LYS A 77 3.82 0.61 12.18
N LEU A 78 4.23 1.62 11.44
CA LEU A 78 5.55 2.25 11.49
C LEU A 78 5.48 3.67 12.08
N ALA A 79 4.40 3.99 12.80
CA ALA A 79 4.20 5.29 13.42
C ALA A 79 5.41 5.69 14.29
N GLY A 80 5.91 6.91 14.08
CA GLY A 80 7.05 7.46 14.83
C GLY A 80 8.44 7.04 14.32
N LEU A 81 8.55 6.40 13.15
CA LEU A 81 9.84 6.12 12.49
C LEU A 81 10.28 7.20 11.49
N GLY A 82 9.48 8.24 11.27
CA GLY A 82 9.78 9.35 10.35
C GLY A 82 8.73 9.52 9.25
N ASP A 83 9.08 10.23 8.18
CA ASP A 83 8.23 10.38 7.00
C ASP A 83 8.32 9.14 6.09
N LEU A 84 7.17 8.51 5.86
CA LEU A 84 7.02 7.30 5.04
C LEU A 84 6.30 7.59 3.71
N SER A 85 5.97 8.85 3.44
CA SER A 85 5.13 9.25 2.31
C SER A 85 5.72 8.88 0.95
N GLY A 86 7.05 8.78 0.84
CA GLY A 86 7.76 8.35 -0.37
C GLY A 86 7.94 6.83 -0.52
N TRP A 87 7.67 6.04 0.52
CA TRP A 87 7.99 4.61 0.50
C TRP A 87 7.00 3.83 -0.36
N LEU A 88 7.50 2.78 -1.00
CA LEU A 88 6.70 1.76 -1.68
C LEU A 88 6.84 0.45 -0.93
N PHE A 89 5.75 -0.29 -0.85
CA PHE A 89 5.68 -1.55 -0.11
C PHE A 89 5.10 -2.63 -1.02
N THR A 90 5.46 -3.87 -0.74
CA THR A 90 4.60 -5.00 -1.04
C THR A 90 3.78 -5.33 0.20
N ASP A 91 2.66 -6.03 0.02
CA ASP A 91 1.88 -6.52 1.16
C ASP A 91 2.73 -7.39 2.09
N GLU A 92 3.46 -8.35 1.53
CA GLU A 92 4.33 -9.25 2.27
C GLU A 92 5.44 -8.50 3.04
N ALA A 93 6.16 -7.58 2.38
CA ALA A 93 7.23 -6.83 3.03
C ALA A 93 6.67 -5.96 4.17
N LEU A 94 5.50 -5.35 3.97
CA LEU A 94 4.85 -4.58 5.02
C LEU A 94 4.38 -5.48 6.17
N GLN A 95 3.87 -6.68 5.90
CA GLN A 95 3.50 -7.66 6.94
C GLN A 95 4.72 -8.13 7.74
N GLN A 96 5.85 -8.38 7.08
CA GLN A 96 7.09 -8.84 7.71
C GLN A 96 7.88 -7.73 8.43
N ALA A 97 7.64 -6.46 8.10
CA ALA A 97 8.31 -5.32 8.75
C ALA A 97 8.15 -5.37 10.28
N THR A 98 9.19 -5.02 11.03
CA THR A 98 9.09 -4.92 12.50
C THR A 98 8.26 -3.69 12.86
N ALA A 99 7.29 -3.85 13.78
CA ALA A 99 6.48 -2.72 14.25
C ALA A 99 7.34 -1.66 14.96
N ALA A 100 6.97 -0.39 14.83
CA ALA A 100 7.75 0.74 15.31
C ALA A 100 8.20 0.63 16.79
N PRO A 101 7.35 0.23 17.76
CA PRO A 101 7.78 0.14 19.15
C PRO A 101 8.93 -0.84 19.36
N VAL A 102 8.91 -1.97 18.65
CA VAL A 102 9.96 -2.99 18.73
C VAL A 102 11.23 -2.51 18.03
N ALA A 103 11.10 -1.88 16.85
CA ALA A 103 12.24 -1.32 16.13
C ALA A 103 12.97 -0.27 16.97
N GLN A 104 12.24 0.66 17.59
CA GLN A 104 12.81 1.67 18.49
C GLN A 104 13.46 1.05 19.73
N HIS A 105 12.81 0.05 20.36
CA HIS A 105 13.41 -0.66 21.49
C HIS A 105 14.74 -1.32 21.11
N ARG A 106 14.81 -1.96 19.94
CA ARG A 106 16.04 -2.59 19.44
C ARG A 106 17.12 -1.56 19.10
N ALA A 107 16.75 -0.42 18.51
CA ALA A 107 17.68 0.65 18.16
C ALA A 107 18.40 1.23 19.39
N ARG A 108 17.69 1.39 20.52
CA ARG A 108 18.29 1.87 21.79
C ARG A 108 19.41 0.98 22.33
N ARG A 109 19.49 -0.29 21.93
CA ARG A 109 20.56 -1.21 22.34
C ARG A 109 21.83 -1.06 21.49
N LEU A 110 21.76 -0.33 20.37
CA LEU A 110 22.86 -0.14 19.42
C LEU A 110 23.45 1.28 19.46
N ALA A 111 22.80 2.20 20.17
CA ALA A 111 23.30 3.56 20.42
C ALA A 111 24.13 3.58 21.71
#